data_AF-K1TNT9-F1
#
_entry.id   AF-K1TNT9-F1
#
_cell.length_a   1.000
_cell.length_b   1.000
_cell.length_c   1.000
_cell.angle_alpha   90.00
_cell.angle_beta   90.00
_cell.angle_gamma   90.00
#
_symmetry.space_group_name_H-M   'P 1'
#
loop_
_entity.id
_entity.type
_entity.pdbx_description
1 polymer ?
#
loop_
_entity_poly.entity_id
_entity_poly.type
_entity_poly.pdbx_seq_one_letter_code
_entity_poly.pdbx_strand_id
1 'polypeptide(L)'
;KYLKEKKDGDMDTRDILTIKGLIRRGEARTACTYNNIPLDHCHFLDLPFYETGKIQKNPISEADVEIVRNLLREVKPHQIFVAGDLADPHGTHRVCTDAVFAAIDLEKEEGAKWLKECRIWMYRGAWAEWEIENHRDGCAHQPGRTACQA
;
A
#
# COMPACT_ATOMS: atom_id res chain seq x y z
N LYS A 1 -30.42 12.34 10.58
CA LYS A 1 -31.09 13.01 9.44
C LYS A 1 -30.30 12.81 8.14
N TYR A 2 -29.03 13.22 8.09
CA TYR A 2 -28.15 13.06 6.91
C TYR A 2 -28.16 11.65 6.26
N LEU A 3 -27.92 10.58 7.01
CA LEU A 3 -27.88 9.20 6.45
C LEU A 3 -29.20 8.75 5.82
N LYS A 4 -30.34 9.28 6.28
CA LYS A 4 -31.67 8.93 5.77
C LYS A 4 -31.96 9.63 4.44
N GLU A 5 -31.28 10.74 4.16
CA GLU A 5 -31.50 11.60 2.99
C GLU A 5 -30.40 11.42 1.92
N LYS A 6 -29.30 10.72 2.24
CA LYS A 6 -28.17 10.46 1.35
C LYS A 6 -28.59 9.56 0.19
N LYS A 7 -28.24 9.96 -1.03
CA LYS A 7 -28.44 9.17 -2.26
C LYS A 7 -27.15 8.48 -2.71
N ASP A 8 -27.29 7.49 -3.58
CA ASP A 8 -26.16 6.83 -4.21
C ASP A 8 -25.36 7.84 -5.05
N GLY A 9 -24.04 7.86 -4.85
CA GLY A 9 -23.12 8.80 -5.50
C GLY A 9 -22.90 10.12 -4.75
N ASP A 10 -23.70 10.42 -3.71
CA ASP A 10 -23.44 11.61 -2.89
C ASP A 10 -22.14 11.47 -2.11
N MET A 11 -21.34 12.55 -2.06
CA MET A 11 -20.14 12.59 -1.22
C MET A 11 -20.50 12.46 0.26
N ASP A 12 -19.66 11.77 1.02
CA ASP A 12 -19.77 11.69 2.47
C ASP A 12 -19.32 12.99 3.14
N THR A 13 -19.95 13.33 4.27
CA THR A 13 -19.46 14.39 5.15
C THR A 13 -18.14 13.98 5.81
N ARG A 14 -17.37 14.97 6.29
CA ARG A 14 -16.11 14.69 6.99
C ARG A 14 -16.30 13.75 8.18
N ASP A 15 -17.35 13.94 8.98
CA ASP A 15 -17.66 13.07 10.11
C ASP A 15 -17.86 11.60 9.69
N ILE A 16 -18.54 11.37 8.57
CA ILE A 16 -18.75 10.02 8.05
C ILE A 16 -17.46 9.42 7.53
N LEU A 17 -16.65 10.20 6.80
CA LEU A 17 -15.33 9.75 6.34
C LEU A 17 -14.44 9.38 7.54
N THR A 18 -14.46 10.18 8.61
CA THR A 18 -13.75 9.90 9.86
C THR A 18 -14.23 8.61 10.51
N ILE A 19 -15.55 8.41 10.64
CA ILE A 19 -16.11 7.17 11.19
C ILE A 19 -15.71 5.95 10.34
N LYS A 20 -15.82 6.05 9.02
CA LYS A 20 -15.39 4.98 8.08
C LYS A 20 -13.91 4.66 8.25
N GLY A 21 -13.07 5.68 8.36
CA GLY A 21 -11.63 5.53 8.63
C GLY A 21 -11.37 4.80 9.94
N LEU A 22 -12.06 5.18 11.02
CA LEU A 22 -11.93 4.52 12.33
C LEU A 22 -12.35 3.04 12.27
N ILE A 23 -13.43 2.71 11.58
CA ILE A 23 -13.88 1.32 11.38
C ILE A 23 -12.80 0.51 10.67
N ARG A 24 -12.29 0.99 9.52
CA ARG A 24 -11.25 0.28 8.75
C ARG A 24 -9.94 0.11 9.51
N ARG A 25 -9.56 1.10 10.33
CA ARG A 25 -8.39 0.97 11.21
C ARG A 25 -8.62 -0.06 12.30
N GLY A 26 -9.82 -0.10 12.87
CA GLY A 26 -10.23 -1.13 13.84
C GLY A 26 -10.14 -2.54 13.27
N GLU A 27 -10.68 -2.74 12.07
CA GLU A 27 -10.58 -4.01 11.32
C GLU A 27 -9.12 -4.40 11.07
N ALA A 28 -8.30 -3.48 10.55
CA ALA A 28 -6.89 -3.73 10.27
C ALA A 28 -6.10 -4.09 11.54
N ARG A 29 -6.27 -3.34 12.64
CA ARG A 29 -5.62 -3.64 13.93
C ARG A 29 -6.03 -5.00 14.49
N THR A 30 -7.31 -5.35 14.36
CA THR A 30 -7.84 -6.63 14.81
C THR A 30 -7.21 -7.77 14.00
N ALA A 31 -7.14 -7.64 12.68
CA ALA A 31 -6.47 -8.60 11.81
C ALA A 31 -4.98 -8.76 12.16
N CYS A 32 -4.27 -7.66 12.42
CA CYS A 32 -2.87 -7.72 12.86
C CYS A 32 -2.73 -8.45 14.21
N THR A 33 -3.55 -8.10 15.20
CA THR A 33 -3.53 -8.74 16.53
C THR A 33 -3.83 -10.23 16.45
N TYR A 34 -4.79 -10.63 15.61
CA TYR A 34 -5.13 -12.03 15.36
C TYR A 34 -3.94 -12.81 14.78
N ASN A 35 -3.10 -12.17 13.97
CA ASN A 35 -1.87 -12.74 13.41
C ASN A 35 -0.63 -12.50 14.29
N ASN A 36 -0.82 -12.19 15.58
CA ASN A 36 0.25 -11.94 16.55
C ASN A 36 1.21 -10.80 16.15
N ILE A 37 0.74 -9.83 15.36
CA ILE A 37 1.50 -8.61 15.04
C ILE A 37 1.25 -7.58 16.15
N PRO A 38 2.31 -7.12 16.87
CA PRO A 38 2.20 -6.05 17.85
C PRO A 38 1.63 -4.76 17.25
N LEU A 39 0.74 -4.08 17.97
CA LEU A 39 0.04 -2.89 17.46
C LEU A 39 0.95 -1.68 17.24
N ASP A 40 2.08 -1.61 17.93
CA ASP A 40 3.13 -0.62 17.73
C ASP A 40 3.90 -0.81 16.42
N HIS A 41 3.79 -1.98 15.78
CA HIS A 41 4.29 -2.24 14.43
C HIS A 41 3.24 -1.94 13.34
N CYS A 42 2.01 -1.56 13.73
CA CYS A 42 0.94 -1.23 12.79
C CYS A 42 0.92 0.27 12.49
N HIS A 43 1.54 0.66 11.39
CA HIS A 43 1.61 2.06 10.95
C HIS A 43 0.50 2.37 9.93
N PHE A 44 -0.31 3.39 10.20
CA PHE A 44 -1.29 3.93 9.26
C PHE A 44 -0.72 5.22 8.67
N LEU A 45 -0.26 5.16 7.43
CA LEU A 45 0.49 6.25 6.80
C LEU A 45 -0.39 7.43 6.33
N ASP A 46 -1.69 7.21 6.20
CA ASP A 46 -2.66 8.26 5.83
C ASP A 46 -2.20 9.11 4.63
N LEU A 47 -1.74 8.41 3.58
CA LEU A 47 -1.08 9.04 2.45
C LEU A 47 -1.99 10.11 1.81
N PRO A 48 -1.48 11.34 1.59
CA PRO A 48 -2.23 12.46 1.02
C PRO A 48 -3.08 12.13 -0.21
N PHE A 49 -2.63 11.22 -1.09
CA PHE A 49 -3.39 10.85 -2.28
C PHE A 49 -4.74 10.15 -1.99
N TYR A 50 -4.92 9.58 -0.79
CA TYR A 50 -6.18 8.98 -0.32
C TYR A 50 -7.14 9.99 0.31
N GLU A 51 -6.63 11.05 0.94
CA GLU A 51 -7.43 12.01 1.73
C GLU A 51 -8.02 13.14 0.88
N THR A 52 -8.51 12.82 -0.33
CA THR A 52 -9.04 13.84 -1.27
C THR A 52 -10.50 14.21 -1.00
N GLY A 53 -11.23 13.37 -0.25
CA GLY A 53 -12.68 13.50 -0.04
C GLY A 53 -13.52 13.34 -1.32
N LYS A 54 -12.88 13.00 -2.45
CA LYS A 54 -13.50 12.81 -3.76
C LYS A 54 -13.50 11.33 -4.13
N ILE A 55 -14.41 10.93 -5.01
CA ILE A 55 -14.45 9.57 -5.59
C ILE A 55 -13.15 9.28 -6.36
N GLN A 56 -12.60 10.31 -7.03
CA GLN A 56 -11.33 10.21 -7.74
C GLN A 56 -10.16 10.56 -6.81
N LYS A 57 -9.18 9.65 -6.75
CA LYS A 57 -7.93 9.81 -6.00
C LYS A 57 -6.96 10.68 -6.78
N ASN A 58 -6.10 11.41 -6.07
CA ASN A 58 -5.07 12.22 -6.72
C ASN A 58 -3.95 11.31 -7.25
N PRO A 59 -3.18 11.77 -8.25
CA PRO A 59 -1.88 11.16 -8.52
C PRO A 59 -1.00 11.26 -7.26
N ILE A 60 -0.09 10.30 -7.11
CA ILE A 60 0.90 10.32 -6.04
C ILE A 60 1.78 11.58 -6.13
N SER A 61 2.13 12.13 -4.98
CA SER A 61 3.00 13.29 -4.84
C SER A 61 4.31 12.94 -4.11
N GLU A 62 5.29 13.83 -4.16
CA GLU A 62 6.54 13.71 -3.39
C GLU A 62 6.29 13.57 -1.89
N ALA A 63 5.23 14.20 -1.36
CA ALA A 63 4.86 14.09 0.04
C ALA A 63 4.46 12.65 0.43
N ASP A 64 3.73 11.95 -0.44
CA ASP A 64 3.39 10.54 -0.22
C ASP A 64 4.65 9.66 -0.17
N VAL A 65 5.58 9.91 -1.08
CA VAL A 65 6.85 9.16 -1.19
C VAL A 65 7.70 9.38 0.06
N GLU A 66 7.83 10.62 0.54
CA GLU A 66 8.65 10.91 1.73
C GLU A 66 8.05 10.31 3.02
N ILE A 67 6.72 10.23 3.14
CA ILE A 67 6.07 9.53 4.27
C ILE A 67 6.47 8.05 4.28
N VAL A 68 6.38 7.38 3.13
CA VAL A 68 6.79 5.97 3.00
C VAL A 68 8.29 5.81 3.29
N ARG A 69 9.10 6.70 2.74
CA ARG A 69 10.55 6.70 2.92
C ARG A 69 10.96 6.85 4.38
N ASN A 70 10.28 7.72 5.14
CA ASN A 70 10.54 7.90 6.57
C ASN A 70 10.29 6.61 7.34
N LEU A 71 9.20 5.88 7.05
CA LEU A 71 8.96 4.57 7.64
C LEU A 71 10.08 3.57 7.27
N LEU A 72 10.50 3.53 6.00
CA LEU A 72 11.57 2.64 5.56
C LEU A 72 12.90 2.93 6.27
N ARG A 73 13.22 4.21 6.52
CA ARG A 73 14.43 4.61 7.27
C ARG A 73 14.36 4.26 8.75
N GLU A 74 13.17 4.32 9.35
CA GLU A 74 12.94 3.93 10.75
C GLU A 74 13.09 2.42 10.91
N VAL A 75 12.44 1.64 10.06
CA VAL A 75 12.35 0.18 10.18
C VAL A 75 13.56 -0.53 9.59
N LYS A 76 14.12 -0.03 8.47
CA LYS A 76 15.19 -0.67 7.66
C LYS A 76 14.91 -2.16 7.42
N PRO A 77 13.78 -2.51 6.79
CA PRO A 77 13.34 -3.88 6.67
C PRO A 77 14.28 -4.72 5.80
N HIS A 78 14.44 -6.00 6.15
CA HIS A 78 15.08 -6.98 5.26
C HIS A 78 14.13 -7.48 4.16
N GLN A 79 12.81 -7.33 4.36
CA GLN A 79 11.79 -7.80 3.43
C GLN A 79 10.64 -6.80 3.35
N ILE A 80 10.24 -6.47 2.14
CA ILE A 80 9.11 -5.58 1.86
C ILE A 80 8.13 -6.34 0.97
N PHE A 81 6.86 -6.38 1.37
CA PHE A 81 5.79 -6.99 0.58
C PHE A 81 4.89 -5.88 0.01
N VAL A 82 4.68 -5.87 -1.30
CA VAL A 82 3.83 -4.90 -2.00
C VAL A 82 2.85 -5.60 -2.93
N ALA A 83 1.73 -4.94 -3.26
CA ALA A 83 0.76 -5.51 -4.17
C ALA A 83 1.31 -5.58 -5.60
N GLY A 84 1.29 -6.78 -6.19
CA GLY A 84 1.69 -7.03 -7.58
C GLY A 84 0.55 -6.97 -8.60
N ASP A 85 -0.69 -6.75 -8.14
CA ASP A 85 -1.86 -6.64 -9.01
C ASP A 85 -2.00 -5.22 -9.56
N LEU A 86 -1.25 -4.96 -10.64
CA LEU A 86 -1.24 -3.69 -11.36
C LEU A 86 -2.50 -3.46 -12.22
N ALA A 87 -3.39 -4.45 -12.29
CA ALA A 87 -4.66 -4.40 -13.02
C ALA A 87 -5.87 -4.10 -12.11
N ASP A 88 -5.64 -3.67 -10.86
CA ASP A 88 -6.68 -3.21 -9.93
C ASP A 88 -7.62 -2.19 -10.60
N PRO A 89 -8.95 -2.44 -10.65
CA PRO A 89 -9.92 -1.53 -11.26
C PRO A 89 -9.96 -0.15 -10.57
N HIS A 90 -9.48 -0.06 -9.33
CA HIS A 90 -9.39 1.20 -8.59
C HIS A 90 -8.01 1.87 -8.72
N GLY A 91 -7.04 1.24 -9.38
CA GLY A 91 -5.69 1.74 -9.64
C GLY A 91 -4.83 1.97 -8.39
N THR A 92 -5.31 1.59 -7.21
CA THR A 92 -4.69 1.97 -5.95
C THR A 92 -3.55 1.09 -5.53
N HIS A 93 -3.59 -0.19 -5.87
CA HIS A 93 -2.45 -1.07 -5.70
C HIS A 93 -1.22 -0.53 -6.45
N ARG A 94 -1.41 -0.09 -7.70
CA ARG A 94 -0.35 0.51 -8.50
C ARG A 94 0.22 1.76 -7.84
N VAL A 95 -0.63 2.69 -7.42
CA VAL A 95 -0.19 3.95 -6.81
C VAL A 95 0.61 3.70 -5.51
N CYS A 96 0.15 2.79 -4.64
CA CYS A 96 0.88 2.43 -3.43
C CYS A 96 2.22 1.74 -3.74
N THR A 97 2.25 0.83 -4.70
CA THR A 97 3.47 0.13 -5.12
C THR A 97 4.48 1.11 -5.74
N ASP A 98 4.01 2.06 -6.55
CA ASP A 98 4.84 3.13 -7.11
C ASP A 98 5.43 4.03 -6.01
N ALA A 99 4.67 4.33 -4.95
CA ALA A 99 5.16 5.07 -3.77
C ALA A 99 6.36 4.39 -3.11
N VAL A 100 6.23 3.09 -2.86
CA VAL A 100 7.27 2.28 -2.20
C VAL A 100 8.51 2.22 -3.08
N PHE A 101 8.35 2.00 -4.39
CA PHE A 101 9.49 1.96 -5.30
C PHE A 101 10.20 3.31 -5.43
N ALA A 102 9.45 4.42 -5.51
CA ALA A 102 10.03 5.75 -5.53
C ALA A 102 10.84 6.03 -4.25
N ALA A 103 10.32 5.66 -3.07
CA ALA A 103 11.01 5.83 -1.80
C ALA A 103 12.31 5.00 -1.74
N ILE A 104 12.27 3.77 -2.25
CA ILE A 104 13.45 2.89 -2.32
C ILE A 104 14.49 3.44 -3.29
N ASP A 105 14.08 3.95 -4.44
CA ASP A 105 15.01 4.50 -5.43
C ASP A 105 15.72 5.76 -4.86
N LEU A 106 15.02 6.63 -4.13
CA LEU A 106 15.63 7.74 -3.39
C LEU A 106 16.62 7.27 -2.30
N GLU A 107 16.30 6.22 -1.55
CA GLU A 107 17.22 5.63 -0.56
C GLU A 107 18.48 5.01 -1.21
N LYS A 108 18.34 4.43 -2.40
CA LYS A 108 19.49 3.92 -3.17
C LYS A 108 20.40 5.07 -3.62
N GLU A 109 19.83 6.16 -4.11
CA GLU A 109 20.57 7.35 -4.55
C GLU A 109 21.38 7.97 -3.40
N GLU A 110 20.84 7.95 -2.18
CA GLU A 110 21.57 8.36 -0.96
C GLU A 110 22.58 7.32 -0.45
N GLY A 111 22.68 6.15 -1.08
CA GLY A 111 23.66 5.12 -0.73
C GLY A 111 23.29 4.30 0.52
N ALA A 112 22.00 4.12 0.79
CA ALA A 112 21.51 3.33 1.91
C ALA A 112 22.02 1.88 1.87
N LYS A 113 22.97 1.55 2.76
CA LYS A 113 23.64 0.23 2.77
C LYS A 113 22.70 -0.93 3.13
N TRP A 114 21.68 -0.67 3.94
CA TRP A 114 20.72 -1.68 4.41
C TRP A 114 19.91 -2.31 3.25
N LEU A 115 19.72 -1.55 2.16
CA LEU A 115 19.01 -2.05 0.97
C LEU A 115 19.71 -3.23 0.29
N LYS A 116 21.01 -3.45 0.52
CA LYS A 116 21.73 -4.60 -0.06
C LYS A 116 21.18 -5.95 0.43
N GLU A 117 20.71 -5.97 1.67
CA GLU A 117 20.13 -7.15 2.32
C GLU A 117 18.60 -7.15 2.25
N CYS A 118 17.99 -6.06 1.78
CA CYS A 118 16.55 -5.97 1.58
C CYS A 118 16.11 -6.76 0.34
N ARG A 119 14.94 -7.40 0.42
CA ARG A 119 14.23 -8.04 -0.69
C ARG A 119 12.83 -7.46 -0.80
N ILE A 120 12.36 -7.26 -2.03
CA ILE A 120 11.00 -6.80 -2.29
C ILE A 120 10.23 -7.94 -2.95
N TRP A 121 9.07 -8.25 -2.40
CA TRP A 121 8.18 -9.29 -2.85
C TRP A 121 6.87 -8.69 -3.31
N MET A 122 6.38 -9.14 -4.46
CA MET A 122 5.07 -8.76 -4.97
C MET A 122 4.09 -9.88 -4.70
N TYR A 123 3.02 -9.61 -3.96
CA TYR A 123 1.97 -10.58 -3.70
C TYR A 123 0.76 -10.35 -4.61
N ARG A 124 0.01 -11.42 -4.87
CA ARG A 124 -1.14 -11.41 -5.78
C ARG A 124 -2.36 -10.68 -5.18
N GLY A 125 -3.04 -9.87 -5.99
CA GLY A 125 -4.33 -9.27 -5.63
C GLY A 125 -5.52 -10.22 -5.82
N ALA A 126 -6.65 -9.87 -5.20
CA ALA A 126 -7.87 -10.69 -5.21
C ALA A 126 -8.65 -10.67 -6.55
N TRP A 127 -8.22 -9.88 -7.54
CA TRP A 127 -8.95 -9.64 -8.79
C TRP A 127 -8.50 -10.51 -9.97
N ALA A 128 -7.54 -11.40 -9.76
CA ALA A 128 -7.12 -12.39 -10.75
C ALA A 128 -7.23 -13.80 -10.18
N GLU A 129 -7.93 -14.71 -10.86
CA GLU A 129 -7.83 -16.17 -10.70
C GLU A 129 -6.72 -16.71 -11.63
N TRP A 130 -5.99 -17.78 -11.26
CA TRP A 130 -4.97 -18.37 -12.16
C TRP A 130 -5.53 -19.65 -12.77
N GLU A 131 -5.30 -19.82 -14.08
CA GLU A 131 -5.17 -21.14 -14.72
C GLU A 131 -4.06 -21.94 -14.02
N ILE A 132 -4.30 -23.23 -13.80
CA ILE A 132 -3.57 -24.11 -12.86
C ILE A 132 -2.06 -24.29 -13.19
N GLU A 133 -1.59 -23.80 -14.33
CA GLU A 133 -0.32 -24.24 -14.94
C GLU A 133 0.97 -23.50 -14.50
N ASN A 134 0.90 -22.45 -13.66
CA ASN A 134 2.07 -21.62 -13.32
C ASN A 134 2.64 -21.81 -11.90
N HIS A 135 2.76 -23.05 -11.42
CA HIS A 135 3.40 -23.41 -10.14
C HIS A 135 4.95 -23.48 -10.22
N ARG A 136 5.61 -22.43 -10.74
CA ARG A 136 7.07 -22.30 -10.60
C ARG A 136 7.45 -20.85 -10.32
N ASP A 137 7.81 -20.57 -9.06
CA ASP A 137 8.73 -19.53 -8.57
C ASP A 137 9.15 -18.46 -9.60
N GLY A 138 8.18 -17.66 -10.04
CA GLY A 138 8.36 -16.69 -11.12
C GLY A 138 8.90 -15.37 -10.57
N CYS A 139 10.22 -15.20 -10.49
CA CYS A 139 10.77 -13.87 -10.23
C CYS A 139 10.56 -13.01 -11.49
N ALA A 140 9.61 -12.07 -11.45
CA ALA A 140 9.35 -11.15 -12.55
C ALA A 140 10.50 -10.14 -12.65
N HIS A 141 11.45 -10.41 -13.54
CA HIS A 141 12.55 -9.51 -13.82
C HIS A 141 12.07 -8.36 -14.72
N GLN A 142 11.74 -7.20 -14.13
CA GLN A 142 11.72 -5.96 -14.89
C GLN A 142 13.14 -5.37 -14.91
N PRO A 143 13.67 -4.89 -16.06
CA PRO A 143 15.01 -4.34 -16.12
C PRO A 143 15.18 -3.21 -15.09
N GLY A 144 16.05 -3.42 -14.09
CA GLY A 144 16.33 -2.46 -13.01
C GLY A 144 15.50 -2.60 -11.73
N ARG A 145 14.53 -3.52 -11.65
CA ARG A 145 13.73 -3.76 -10.43
C ARG A 145 13.66 -5.25 -10.12
N THR A 146 14.44 -5.71 -9.13
CA THR A 146 14.32 -7.08 -8.61
C THR A 146 13.17 -7.11 -7.61
N ALA A 147 12.00 -7.52 -8.06
CA ALA A 147 10.90 -7.91 -7.19
C ALA A 147 10.52 -9.34 -7.52
N CYS A 148 10.69 -10.26 -6.59
CA CYS A 148 10.27 -11.65 -6.82
C CYS A 148 8.80 -11.81 -6.42
N GLN A 149 8.06 -12.61 -7.19
CA GLN A 149 6.68 -12.92 -6.85
C GLN A 149 6.68 -13.96 -5.73
N ALA A 150 5.85 -13.73 -4.71
CA ALA A 150 5.60 -14.68 -3.62
C ALA A 150 4.25 -15.36 -3.81
#